data_AF-A0A4V6A3A2-F1
#
_entry.id   AF-A0A4V6A3A2-F1
#
_cell.length_a   1.000
_cell.length_b   1.000
_cell.length_c   1.000
_cell.angle_alpha   90.00
_cell.angle_beta   90.00
_cell.angle_gamma   90.00
#
_symmetry.space_group_name_H-M   'P 1'
#
loop_
_entity.id
_entity.type
_entity.pdbx_description
1 polymer ?
#
loop_
_entity_poly.entity_id
_entity_poly.type
_entity_poly.pdbx_seq_one_letter_code
_entity_poly.pdbx_strand_id
1 'polypeptide(L)'
;MNQAQKERYAENYGVVLVPEETSARVFNDVDSFKGRCPEILQEIEEKITDYARNYAEDEQDIRMKTNALNKLQAFIRDIFPEAILKQVGSTITKLSTKKSDMDLCLVVRDGNGEFDQSHSFALHTLQVLYDELCDERPDMISFHKFIDSAVVPIVKIYLNDEFADLEVDINCNVLPVFLSNHLVLHYVTFDPRVQPLILAIKRWAKNLQVSASQKGGLNSFSFVMMAIHFLQSVCFPMILPNFWKMFPHTFDDNAPVNLRRDLSHAYDKHDAERPKHRRTVPRLH
;
A
#
# COMPACT_ATOMS: atom_id res chain seq x y z
N MET A 1 17.49 23.75 -14.30
CA MET A 1 17.27 22.89 -15.49
C MET A 1 16.25 23.61 -16.38
N ASN A 2 16.50 23.72 -17.69
CA ASN A 2 15.58 24.43 -18.61
C ASN A 2 14.36 23.57 -18.98
N GLN A 3 13.32 24.19 -19.54
CA GLN A 3 12.06 23.52 -19.89
C GLN A 3 12.25 22.29 -20.79
N ALA A 4 13.18 22.35 -21.74
CA ALA A 4 13.52 21.23 -22.63
C ALA A 4 14.05 20.00 -21.87
N GLN A 5 14.78 20.20 -20.78
CA GLN A 5 15.26 19.10 -19.94
C GLN A 5 14.11 18.45 -19.14
N LYS A 6 13.10 19.22 -18.71
CA LYS A 6 11.89 18.70 -18.06
C LYS A 6 11.08 17.85 -19.04
N GLU A 7 10.89 18.34 -20.27
CA GLU A 7 10.21 17.63 -21.35
C GLU A 7 10.91 16.32 -21.71
N ARG A 8 12.24 16.34 -21.85
CA ARG A 8 13.03 15.14 -22.12
C ARG A 8 12.92 14.09 -21.00
N TYR A 9 12.88 14.51 -19.74
CA TYR A 9 12.65 13.57 -18.63
C TYR A 9 11.22 13.00 -18.69
N ALA A 10 10.23 13.85 -18.90
CA ALA A 10 8.84 13.43 -19.00
C ALA A 10 8.60 12.39 -20.11
N GLU A 11 9.23 12.59 -21.26
CA GLU A 11 9.22 11.64 -22.37
C GLU A 11 9.91 10.31 -21.99
N ASN A 12 11.14 10.38 -21.47
CA ASN A 12 11.93 9.18 -21.15
C ASN A 12 11.33 8.32 -20.03
N TYR A 13 10.63 8.95 -19.08
CA TYR A 13 10.12 8.28 -17.87
C TYR A 13 8.60 8.24 -17.81
N GLY A 14 7.90 8.60 -18.89
CA GLY A 14 6.44 8.52 -19.00
C GLY A 14 5.66 9.43 -18.04
N VAL A 15 6.29 10.47 -17.52
CA VAL A 15 5.69 11.39 -16.55
C VAL A 15 4.82 12.43 -17.27
N VAL A 16 3.69 12.80 -16.67
CA VAL A 16 2.87 13.93 -17.14
C VAL A 16 3.38 15.19 -16.47
N LEU A 17 3.77 16.20 -17.24
CA LEU A 17 4.23 17.48 -16.69
C LEU A 17 3.06 18.30 -16.14
N VAL A 18 3.29 18.91 -14.97
CA VAL A 18 2.40 19.94 -14.43
C VAL A 18 2.85 21.32 -14.94
N PRO A 19 1.92 22.22 -15.34
CA PRO A 19 2.27 23.55 -15.81
C PRO A 19 3.19 24.28 -14.84
N GLU A 20 4.19 25.00 -15.38
CA GLU A 20 5.20 25.68 -14.57
C GLU A 20 4.58 26.71 -13.63
N GLU A 21 3.55 27.43 -14.07
CA GLU A 21 2.82 28.38 -13.22
C GLU A 21 2.22 27.72 -11.96
N THR A 22 1.78 26.46 -12.08
CA THR A 22 1.18 25.71 -10.97
C THR A 22 2.26 25.18 -10.01
N SER A 23 3.35 24.64 -10.55
CA SER A 23 4.44 24.07 -9.74
C SER A 23 5.32 25.17 -9.11
N ALA A 24 5.69 26.20 -9.86
CA ALA A 24 6.59 27.27 -9.41
C ALA A 24 6.02 28.05 -8.22
N ARG A 25 4.70 28.27 -8.16
CA ARG A 25 4.09 28.94 -7.02
C ARG A 25 4.38 28.23 -5.70
N VAL A 26 4.23 26.90 -5.68
CA VAL A 26 4.47 26.08 -4.48
C VAL A 26 5.94 26.16 -4.06
N PHE A 27 6.88 26.03 -5.01
CA PHE A 27 8.31 26.08 -4.69
C PHE A 27 8.78 27.46 -4.30
N ASN A 28 8.26 28.53 -4.90
CA ASN A 28 8.59 29.91 -4.53
C ASN A 28 8.19 30.21 -3.08
N ASP A 29 7.01 29.75 -2.66
CA ASP A 29 6.55 29.91 -1.27
C ASP A 29 7.45 29.13 -0.30
N VAL A 30 7.83 27.91 -0.66
CA VAL A 30 8.74 27.06 0.14
C VAL A 30 10.15 27.66 0.20
N ASP A 31 10.68 28.17 -0.91
CA ASP A 31 12.01 28.78 -0.97
C ASP A 31 12.06 30.10 -0.19
N SER A 32 11.00 30.91 -0.30
CA SER A 32 10.81 32.11 0.51
C SER A 32 10.73 31.78 2.01
N PHE A 33 10.04 30.68 2.37
CA PHE A 33 10.00 30.20 3.75
C PHE A 33 11.38 29.69 4.21
N LYS A 34 12.09 28.93 3.36
CA LYS A 34 13.43 28.42 3.62
C LYS A 34 14.44 29.53 3.87
N GLY A 35 14.38 30.61 3.08
CA GLY A 35 15.24 31.77 3.28
C GLY A 35 14.99 32.52 4.58
N ARG A 36 13.74 32.53 5.06
CA ARG A 36 13.36 33.21 6.31
C ARG A 36 13.60 32.37 7.56
N CYS A 37 13.35 31.07 7.49
CA CYS A 37 13.33 30.17 8.64
C CYS A 37 13.94 28.80 8.30
N PRO A 38 15.25 28.73 7.96
CA PRO A 38 15.90 27.47 7.56
C PRO A 38 15.88 26.42 8.68
N GLU A 39 16.05 26.85 9.93
CA GLU A 39 16.01 26.01 11.15
C GLU A 39 14.70 25.21 11.24
N ILE A 40 13.56 25.84 10.91
CA ILE A 40 12.24 25.21 10.98
C ILE A 40 12.10 24.10 9.94
N LEU A 41 12.63 24.30 8.74
CA LEU A 41 12.58 23.25 7.71
C LEU A 41 13.46 22.07 8.05
N GLN A 42 14.62 22.32 8.65
CA GLN A 42 15.48 21.25 9.16
C GLN A 42 14.77 20.47 10.27
N GLU A 43 14.12 21.16 11.21
CA GLU A 43 13.33 20.52 12.26
C GLU A 43 12.18 19.67 11.69
N ILE A 44 11.51 20.13 10.63
CA ILE A 44 10.47 19.36 9.94
C ILE A 44 11.06 18.10 9.30
N GLU A 45 12.19 18.21 8.61
CA GLU A 45 12.88 17.06 7.98
C GLU A 45 13.31 16.02 9.03
N GLU A 46 13.88 16.47 10.14
CA GLU A 46 14.23 15.62 11.29
C GLU A 46 12.99 14.91 11.85
N LYS A 47 11.90 15.65 12.10
CA LYS A 47 10.62 15.09 12.59
C LYS A 47 10.00 14.07 11.64
N ILE A 48 10.06 14.30 10.33
CA ILE A 48 9.56 13.35 9.32
C ILE A 48 10.39 12.07 9.36
N THR A 49 11.71 12.22 9.38
CA THR A 49 12.65 11.10 9.39
C THR A 49 12.53 10.28 10.67
N ASP A 50 12.46 10.95 11.82
CA ASP A 50 12.31 10.32 13.12
C ASP A 50 10.95 9.62 13.26
N TYR A 51 9.89 10.21 12.72
CA TYR A 51 8.59 9.54 12.70
C TYR A 51 8.64 8.24 11.91
N ALA A 52 9.20 8.27 10.69
CA ALA A 52 9.36 7.05 9.89
C ALA A 52 10.21 6.00 10.60
N ARG A 53 11.35 6.40 11.19
CA ARG A 53 12.25 5.49 11.91
C ARG A 53 11.62 4.83 13.13
N ASN A 54 10.84 5.59 13.90
CA ASN A 54 10.32 5.13 15.19
C ASN A 54 8.95 4.43 15.08
N TYR A 55 8.17 4.73 14.04
CA TYR A 55 6.80 4.23 13.90
C TYR A 55 6.58 3.28 12.72
N ALA A 56 7.52 3.15 11.78
CA ALA A 56 7.47 2.06 10.82
C ALA A 56 7.48 0.71 11.56
N GLU A 57 6.86 -0.29 10.95
CA GLU A 57 6.89 -1.66 11.46
C GLU A 57 8.33 -2.17 11.54
N ASP A 58 8.66 -2.78 12.67
CA ASP A 58 9.92 -3.48 12.86
C ASP A 58 9.74 -5.00 12.63
N GLU A 59 10.83 -5.76 12.78
CA GLU A 59 10.79 -7.20 12.55
C GLU A 59 9.85 -7.94 13.53
N GLN A 60 9.58 -7.41 14.72
CA GLN A 60 8.65 -8.01 15.67
C GLN A 60 7.20 -7.83 15.18
N ASP A 61 6.86 -6.63 14.73
CA ASP A 61 5.54 -6.35 14.13
C ASP A 61 5.27 -7.27 12.93
N ILE A 62 6.26 -7.39 12.04
CA ILE A 62 6.17 -8.26 10.85
C ILE A 62 5.99 -9.72 11.26
N ARG A 63 6.80 -10.22 12.21
CA ARG A 63 6.70 -11.60 12.70
C ARG A 63 5.34 -11.90 13.33
N MET A 64 4.79 -10.97 14.10
CA MET A 64 3.45 -11.10 14.70
C MET A 64 2.38 -11.21 13.60
N LYS A 65 2.40 -10.31 12.60
CA LYS A 65 1.48 -10.34 11.45
C LYS A 65 1.60 -11.63 10.65
N THR A 66 2.82 -12.14 10.44
CA THR A 66 3.05 -13.43 9.78
C THR A 66 2.46 -14.60 10.58
N ASN A 67 2.64 -14.61 11.90
CA ASN A 67 2.07 -15.67 12.75
C ASN A 67 0.53 -15.64 12.75
N ALA A 68 -0.06 -14.44 12.83
CA ALA A 68 -1.50 -14.23 12.70
C ALA A 68 -2.02 -14.74 11.34
N LEU A 69 -1.34 -14.36 10.24
CA LEU A 69 -1.66 -14.82 8.89
C LEU A 69 -1.64 -16.35 8.79
N ASN A 70 -0.60 -17.00 9.34
CA ASN A 70 -0.47 -18.45 9.29
C ASN A 70 -1.57 -19.17 10.05
N LYS A 71 -1.96 -18.66 11.23
CA LYS A 71 -3.08 -19.20 12.03
C LYS A 71 -4.43 -19.03 11.32
N LEU A 72 -4.68 -17.85 10.74
CA LEU A 72 -5.89 -17.59 9.95
C LEU A 72 -5.93 -18.45 8.69
N GLN A 73 -4.80 -18.59 8.00
CA GLN A 73 -4.68 -19.42 6.79
C GLN A 73 -4.93 -20.91 7.09
N ALA A 74 -4.49 -21.42 8.23
CA ALA A 74 -4.76 -22.80 8.64
C ALA A 74 -6.27 -23.01 8.81
N PHE A 75 -6.93 -22.13 9.58
CA PHE A 75 -8.37 -22.16 9.79
C PHE A 75 -9.17 -22.04 8.48
N ILE A 76 -8.79 -21.12 7.61
CA ILE A 76 -9.45 -20.92 6.31
C ILE A 76 -9.36 -22.16 5.41
N ARG A 77 -8.33 -23.00 5.55
CA ARG A 77 -8.23 -24.25 4.77
C ARG A 77 -9.20 -25.32 5.22
N ASP A 78 -9.68 -25.25 6.47
CA ASP A 78 -10.70 -26.17 6.96
C ASP A 78 -12.06 -25.85 6.32
N ILE A 79 -12.32 -24.57 6.01
CA ILE A 79 -13.55 -24.09 5.34
C ILE A 79 -13.42 -24.19 3.82
N PHE A 80 -12.30 -23.71 3.28
CA PHE A 80 -12.02 -23.58 1.85
C PHE A 80 -10.65 -24.22 1.54
N PRO A 81 -10.59 -25.54 1.26
CA PRO A 81 -9.33 -26.29 1.17
C PRO A 81 -8.26 -25.73 0.23
N GLU A 82 -8.67 -25.13 -0.90
CA GLU A 82 -7.75 -24.56 -1.90
C GLU A 82 -7.51 -23.05 -1.73
N ALA A 83 -8.12 -22.42 -0.73
CA ALA A 83 -8.06 -20.99 -0.55
C ALA A 83 -6.72 -20.50 -0.03
N ILE A 84 -6.35 -19.29 -0.45
CA ILE A 84 -5.12 -18.63 -0.04
C ILE A 84 -5.45 -17.27 0.54
N LEU A 85 -4.95 -17.00 1.74
CA LEU A 85 -5.02 -15.69 2.37
C LEU A 85 -3.73 -14.93 2.02
N LYS A 86 -3.88 -13.77 1.37
CA LYS A 86 -2.75 -12.93 0.97
C LYS A 86 -2.80 -11.59 1.69
N GLN A 87 -1.68 -11.20 2.28
CA GLN A 87 -1.51 -9.83 2.78
C GLN A 87 -1.59 -8.82 1.62
N VAL A 88 -2.24 -7.70 1.88
CA VAL A 88 -2.40 -6.58 0.94
C VAL A 88 -2.22 -5.26 1.68
N GLY A 89 -2.38 -4.14 0.98
CA GLY A 89 -2.47 -2.82 1.58
C GLY A 89 -1.14 -2.32 2.15
N SER A 90 -1.23 -1.66 3.31
CA SER A 90 -0.09 -0.90 3.86
C SER A 90 1.07 -1.79 4.30
N THR A 91 0.79 -3.05 4.67
CA THR A 91 1.79 -4.03 5.12
C THR A 91 2.73 -4.39 3.98
N ILE A 92 2.19 -4.80 2.83
CA ILE A 92 3.00 -5.17 1.66
C ILE A 92 3.70 -3.97 1.03
N THR A 93 3.08 -2.79 1.07
CA THR A 93 3.66 -1.58 0.48
C THR A 93 4.75 -0.93 1.33
N LYS A 94 5.09 -1.49 2.50
CA LYS A 94 6.00 -0.91 3.50
C LYS A 94 5.55 0.49 3.98
N LEU A 95 4.24 0.74 3.98
CA LEU A 95 3.62 1.98 4.43
C LEU A 95 2.79 1.79 5.71
N SER A 96 2.87 0.61 6.33
CA SER A 96 2.34 0.33 7.65
C SER A 96 3.18 0.99 8.74
N THR A 97 2.51 1.27 9.85
CA THR A 97 3.13 1.67 11.11
C THR A 97 2.81 0.62 12.18
N LYS A 98 3.48 0.62 13.32
CA LYS A 98 3.31 -0.39 14.39
C LYS A 98 1.86 -0.59 14.90
N LYS A 99 0.95 0.36 14.62
CA LYS A 99 -0.48 0.29 14.98
C LYS A 99 -1.40 0.17 13.75
N SER A 100 -0.85 -0.18 12.60
CA SER A 100 -1.61 -0.39 11.38
C SER A 100 -2.30 -1.73 11.42
N ASP A 101 -3.54 -1.73 10.95
CA ASP A 101 -4.31 -2.90 10.58
C ASP A 101 -3.53 -3.82 9.61
N MET A 102 -4.00 -5.06 9.52
CA MET A 102 -3.55 -6.02 8.54
C MET A 102 -4.66 -6.27 7.52
N ASP A 103 -4.49 -5.75 6.31
CA ASP A 103 -5.40 -6.03 5.20
C ASP A 103 -5.08 -7.39 4.57
N LEU A 104 -6.09 -8.23 4.40
CA LEU A 104 -5.99 -9.55 3.78
C LEU A 104 -6.98 -9.69 2.61
N CYS A 105 -6.55 -10.39 1.57
CA CYS A 105 -7.39 -10.82 0.46
C CYS A 105 -7.51 -12.34 0.50
N LEU A 106 -8.73 -12.84 0.72
CA LEU A 106 -9.10 -14.23 0.57
C LEU A 106 -9.24 -14.55 -0.92
N VAL A 107 -8.35 -15.39 -1.42
CA VAL A 107 -8.30 -15.82 -2.82
C VAL A 107 -8.87 -17.22 -2.92
N VAL A 108 -10.06 -17.32 -3.52
CA VAL A 108 -10.88 -18.55 -3.59
C VAL A 108 -11.37 -18.74 -5.02
N ARG A 109 -11.37 -20.00 -5.47
CA ARG A 109 -11.94 -20.39 -6.77
C ARG A 109 -13.42 -20.76 -6.61
N ASP A 110 -14.21 -20.46 -7.64
CA ASP A 110 -15.61 -20.88 -7.74
C ASP A 110 -15.72 -22.38 -8.11
N GLY A 111 -16.95 -22.88 -8.25
CA GLY A 111 -17.22 -24.27 -8.64
C GLY A 111 -16.70 -24.66 -10.03
N ASN A 112 -16.33 -23.68 -10.88
CA ASN A 112 -15.72 -23.91 -12.19
C ASN A 112 -14.18 -23.86 -12.13
N GLY A 113 -13.61 -23.60 -10.94
CA GLY A 113 -12.18 -23.42 -10.77
C GLY A 113 -11.68 -22.03 -11.15
N GLU A 114 -12.55 -21.04 -11.35
CA GLU A 114 -12.20 -19.67 -11.74
C GLU A 114 -12.23 -18.70 -10.56
N PHE A 115 -11.57 -17.54 -10.68
CA PHE A 115 -11.63 -16.51 -9.64
C PHE A 115 -12.77 -15.52 -9.91
N ASP A 116 -13.95 -15.78 -9.34
CA ASP A 116 -15.09 -14.88 -9.43
C ASP A 116 -14.85 -13.61 -8.57
N GLN A 117 -14.85 -12.45 -9.22
CA GLN A 117 -14.66 -11.13 -8.62
C GLN A 117 -15.98 -10.36 -8.48
N SER A 118 -17.12 -11.02 -8.69
CA SER A 118 -18.44 -10.43 -8.53
C SER A 118 -18.74 -10.12 -7.06
N HIS A 119 -19.48 -9.04 -6.85
CA HIS A 119 -19.89 -8.61 -5.52
C HIS A 119 -20.71 -9.68 -4.79
N SER A 120 -21.58 -10.41 -5.50
CA SER A 120 -22.38 -11.51 -4.95
C SER A 120 -21.52 -12.68 -4.47
N PHE A 121 -20.49 -13.05 -5.23
CA PHE A 121 -19.57 -14.12 -4.83
C PHE A 121 -18.78 -13.73 -3.58
N ALA A 122 -18.27 -12.49 -3.55
CA ALA A 122 -17.56 -11.96 -2.40
C ALA A 122 -18.44 -11.94 -1.15
N LEU A 123 -19.69 -11.45 -1.23
CA LEU A 123 -20.63 -11.45 -0.11
C LEU A 123 -20.91 -12.85 0.42
N HIS A 124 -21.23 -13.80 -0.47
CA HIS A 124 -21.53 -15.16 -0.05
C HIS A 124 -20.32 -15.83 0.62
N THR A 125 -19.14 -15.73 0.01
CA THR A 125 -17.91 -16.32 0.54
C THR A 125 -17.54 -15.72 1.89
N LEU A 126 -17.64 -14.39 2.04
CA LEU A 126 -17.34 -13.71 3.29
C LEU A 126 -18.38 -13.96 4.38
N GLN A 127 -19.65 -14.16 4.03
CA GLN A 127 -20.68 -14.58 4.99
C GLN A 127 -20.34 -15.95 5.59
N VAL A 128 -20.00 -16.93 4.74
CA VAL A 128 -19.57 -18.26 5.20
C VAL A 128 -18.34 -18.16 6.11
N LEU A 129 -17.32 -17.39 5.70
CA LEU A 129 -16.15 -17.14 6.55
C LEU A 129 -16.53 -16.53 7.91
N TYR A 130 -17.42 -15.54 7.90
CA TYR A 130 -17.82 -14.82 9.11
C TYR A 130 -18.54 -15.73 10.09
N ASP A 131 -19.48 -16.55 9.62
CA ASP A 131 -20.24 -17.48 10.45
C ASP A 131 -19.30 -18.52 11.10
N GLU A 132 -18.39 -19.12 10.31
CA GLU A 132 -17.40 -20.08 10.81
C GLU A 132 -16.42 -19.46 11.82
N LEU A 133 -15.96 -18.22 11.59
CA LEU A 133 -15.09 -17.52 12.53
C LEU A 133 -15.79 -17.29 13.89
N CYS A 134 -17.08 -16.97 13.86
CA CYS A 134 -17.87 -16.71 15.07
C CYS A 134 -18.10 -18.01 15.88
N ASP A 135 -18.38 -19.11 15.19
CA ASP A 135 -18.71 -20.38 15.85
C ASP A 135 -17.46 -21.11 16.37
N GLU A 136 -16.40 -21.15 15.57
CA GLU A 136 -15.27 -22.05 15.85
C GLU A 136 -14.07 -21.37 16.53
N ARG A 137 -13.91 -20.03 16.41
CA ARG A 137 -12.70 -19.31 16.88
C ARG A 137 -12.93 -18.18 17.90
N PRO A 138 -13.82 -18.33 18.91
CA PRO A 138 -13.96 -17.34 19.98
C PRO A 138 -12.71 -17.23 20.86
N ASP A 139 -11.80 -18.21 20.81
CA ASP A 139 -10.52 -18.21 21.51
C ASP A 139 -9.53 -17.19 20.93
N MET A 140 -9.59 -16.96 19.61
CA MET A 140 -8.63 -16.14 18.86
C MET A 140 -9.17 -14.74 18.55
N ILE A 141 -10.48 -14.55 18.55
CA ILE A 141 -11.15 -13.34 18.08
C ILE A 141 -11.78 -12.61 19.26
N SER A 142 -11.33 -11.37 19.52
CA SER A 142 -11.86 -10.51 20.59
C SER A 142 -13.03 -9.64 20.11
N PHE A 143 -13.09 -9.35 18.82
CA PHE A 143 -14.19 -8.61 18.18
C PHE A 143 -14.32 -9.02 16.72
N HIS A 144 -15.54 -9.04 16.19
CA HIS A 144 -15.81 -9.31 14.79
C HIS A 144 -16.97 -8.44 14.28
N LYS A 145 -16.92 -8.11 13.00
CA LYS A 145 -17.98 -7.38 12.31
C LYS A 145 -17.95 -7.68 10.81
N PHE A 146 -19.08 -8.10 10.26
CA PHE A 146 -19.26 -8.15 8.82
C PHE A 146 -19.75 -6.80 8.30
N ILE A 147 -19.05 -6.24 7.31
CA ILE A 147 -19.41 -5.00 6.62
C ILE A 147 -19.75 -5.38 5.17
N ASP A 148 -21.03 -5.65 4.95
CA ASP A 148 -21.62 -6.18 3.72
C ASP A 148 -22.12 -5.09 2.75
N SER A 149 -22.53 -3.95 3.28
CA SER A 149 -23.12 -2.83 2.52
C SER A 149 -22.12 -1.92 1.80
N ALA A 150 -20.81 -2.18 1.92
CA ALA A 150 -19.76 -1.42 1.25
C ALA A 150 -19.52 -1.88 -0.20
N VAL A 151 -18.93 -1.02 -1.04
CA VAL A 151 -18.55 -1.37 -2.43
C VAL A 151 -17.67 -2.62 -2.47
N VAL A 152 -16.72 -2.71 -1.53
CA VAL A 152 -15.93 -3.91 -1.26
C VAL A 152 -16.34 -4.42 0.12
N PRO A 153 -17.10 -5.53 0.20
CA PRO A 153 -17.44 -6.14 1.47
C PRO A 153 -16.20 -6.61 2.22
N ILE A 154 -16.20 -6.47 3.54
CA ILE A 154 -15.09 -6.90 4.40
C ILE A 154 -15.59 -7.60 5.66
N VAL A 155 -14.88 -8.64 6.07
CA VAL A 155 -14.95 -9.19 7.43
C VAL A 155 -13.84 -8.53 8.25
N LYS A 156 -14.23 -7.71 9.22
CA LYS A 156 -13.31 -7.04 10.15
C LYS A 156 -13.27 -7.82 11.45
N ILE A 157 -12.08 -8.23 11.86
CA ILE A 157 -11.86 -8.91 13.14
C ILE A 157 -10.75 -8.24 13.93
N TYR A 158 -10.81 -8.36 15.24
CA TYR A 158 -9.69 -8.08 16.14
C TYR A 158 -9.26 -9.42 16.71
N LEU A 159 -7.98 -9.71 16.57
CA LEU A 159 -7.38 -10.86 17.22
C LEU A 159 -7.27 -10.57 18.72
N ASN A 160 -7.08 -11.62 19.53
CA ASN A 160 -6.93 -11.49 20.97
C ASN A 160 -5.58 -10.85 21.37
N ASP A 161 -5.33 -10.81 22.67
CA ASP A 161 -4.13 -10.24 23.29
C ASP A 161 -2.83 -10.96 22.89
N GLU A 162 -2.89 -12.23 22.47
CA GLU A 162 -1.76 -12.96 21.88
C GLU A 162 -1.18 -12.21 20.66
N PHE A 163 -2.04 -11.50 19.92
CA PHE A 163 -1.69 -10.72 18.74
C PHE A 163 -1.79 -9.20 18.98
N ALA A 164 -1.69 -8.77 20.24
CA ALA A 164 -1.75 -7.35 20.61
C ALA A 164 -2.99 -6.63 20.05
N ASP A 165 -4.15 -7.30 20.07
CA ASP A 165 -5.42 -6.78 19.56
C ASP A 165 -5.36 -6.33 18.09
N LEU A 166 -4.58 -7.04 17.26
CA LEU A 166 -4.39 -6.73 15.85
C LEU A 166 -5.73 -6.72 15.10
N GLU A 167 -6.06 -5.56 14.52
CA GLU A 167 -7.17 -5.39 13.58
C GLU A 167 -6.81 -6.02 12.22
N VAL A 168 -7.71 -6.85 11.70
CA VAL A 168 -7.58 -7.55 10.43
C VAL A 168 -8.82 -7.33 9.59
N ASP A 169 -8.62 -6.84 8.37
CA ASP A 169 -9.69 -6.61 7.39
C ASP A 169 -9.55 -7.62 6.24
N ILE A 170 -10.53 -8.52 6.09
CA ILE A 170 -10.52 -9.59 5.09
C ILE A 170 -11.54 -9.28 3.99
N ASN A 171 -11.07 -9.05 2.76
CA ASN A 171 -11.91 -9.01 1.55
C ASN A 171 -11.80 -10.32 0.76
N CYS A 172 -12.62 -10.50 -0.28
CA CYS A 172 -12.59 -11.69 -1.13
C CYS A 172 -12.33 -11.32 -2.60
N ASN A 173 -11.36 -11.98 -3.22
CA ASN A 173 -11.04 -11.88 -4.65
C ASN A 173 -10.88 -10.45 -5.21
N VAL A 174 -10.40 -9.48 -4.42
CA VAL A 174 -10.07 -8.13 -4.93
C VAL A 174 -8.71 -8.16 -5.65
N LEU A 175 -8.59 -8.98 -6.70
CA LEU A 175 -7.31 -9.31 -7.34
C LEU A 175 -6.53 -8.11 -7.92
N PRO A 176 -7.15 -7.03 -8.42
CA PRO A 176 -6.42 -5.85 -8.90
C PRO A 176 -5.57 -5.19 -7.81
N VAL A 177 -5.90 -5.39 -6.53
CA VAL A 177 -5.13 -4.82 -5.40
C VAL A 177 -3.69 -5.31 -5.37
N PHE A 178 -3.41 -6.51 -5.90
CA PHE A 178 -2.04 -7.02 -5.93
C PHE A 178 -1.18 -6.13 -6.81
N LEU A 179 -1.64 -5.81 -8.01
CA LEU A 179 -0.89 -5.00 -8.96
C LEU A 179 -0.65 -3.58 -8.43
N SER A 180 -1.65 -2.95 -7.84
CA SER A 180 -1.50 -1.61 -7.25
C SER A 180 -0.53 -1.60 -6.06
N ASN A 181 -0.59 -2.61 -5.17
CA ASN A 181 0.37 -2.75 -4.08
C ASN A 181 1.80 -2.98 -4.60
N HIS A 182 1.96 -3.81 -5.64
CA HIS A 182 3.25 -4.00 -6.32
C HIS A 182 3.83 -2.70 -6.85
N LEU A 183 3.02 -1.93 -7.57
CA LEU A 183 3.43 -0.64 -8.11
C LEU A 183 3.86 0.33 -6.99
N VAL A 184 3.06 0.45 -5.93
CA VAL A 184 3.38 1.33 -4.79
C VAL A 184 4.67 0.88 -4.10
N LEU A 185 4.86 -0.41 -3.86
CA LEU A 185 6.08 -0.91 -3.25
C LEU A 185 7.31 -0.59 -4.10
N HIS A 186 7.23 -0.72 -5.43
CA HIS A 186 8.31 -0.32 -6.32
C HIS A 186 8.67 1.15 -6.14
N TYR A 187 7.69 2.05 -6.02
CA TYR A 187 7.97 3.46 -5.72
C TYR A 187 8.60 3.66 -4.34
N VAL A 188 8.05 3.01 -3.31
CA VAL A 188 8.52 3.13 -1.92
C VAL A 188 9.96 2.65 -1.77
N THR A 189 10.36 1.61 -2.51
CA THR A 189 11.72 1.04 -2.48
C THR A 189 12.70 1.70 -3.45
N PHE A 190 12.22 2.51 -4.39
CA PHE A 190 13.06 3.16 -5.39
C PHE A 190 13.88 4.32 -4.83
N ASP A 191 13.28 5.17 -3.98
CA ASP A 191 13.96 6.32 -3.37
C ASP A 191 13.66 6.40 -1.85
N PRO A 192 14.69 6.53 -0.99
CA PRO A 192 14.52 6.50 0.46
C PRO A 192 13.68 7.65 1.04
N ARG A 193 13.43 8.72 0.27
CA ARG A 193 12.59 9.85 0.68
C ARG A 193 11.10 9.57 0.56
N VAL A 194 10.71 8.55 -0.21
CA VAL A 194 9.31 8.25 -0.54
C VAL A 194 8.55 7.77 0.69
N GLN A 195 9.09 6.76 1.40
CA GLN A 195 8.44 6.19 2.57
C GLN A 195 8.22 7.25 3.68
N PRO A 196 9.24 8.01 4.13
CA PRO A 196 9.05 8.98 5.20
C PRO A 196 8.05 10.07 4.84
N LEU A 197 8.09 10.57 3.59
CA LEU A 197 7.13 11.57 3.11
C LEU A 197 5.69 11.04 3.17
N ILE A 198 5.44 9.84 2.65
CA ILE A 198 4.10 9.25 2.64
C ILE A 198 3.61 8.97 4.06
N LEU A 199 4.46 8.45 4.95
CA LEU A 199 4.10 8.22 6.35
C LEU A 199 3.75 9.54 7.06
N ALA A 200 4.50 10.61 6.82
CA ALA A 200 4.20 11.92 7.36
C ALA A 200 2.87 12.48 6.85
N ILE A 201 2.59 12.36 5.54
CA ILE A 201 1.31 12.77 4.95
C ILE A 201 0.14 11.96 5.55
N LYS A 202 0.29 10.64 5.68
CA LYS A 202 -0.73 9.78 6.31
C LYS A 202 -1.00 10.20 7.75
N ARG A 203 0.05 10.49 8.53
CA ARG A 203 -0.07 10.97 9.91
C ARG A 203 -0.79 12.31 9.98
N TRP A 204 -0.39 13.26 9.13
CA TRP A 204 -1.03 14.57 9.01
C TRP A 204 -2.51 14.45 8.66
N ALA A 205 -2.85 13.63 7.66
CA ALA A 205 -4.22 13.41 7.22
C ALA A 205 -5.10 12.78 8.32
N LYS A 206 -4.55 11.81 9.06
CA LYS A 206 -5.21 11.17 10.20
C LYS A 206 -5.47 12.17 11.32
N ASN A 207 -4.47 12.99 11.67
CA ASN A 207 -4.59 13.97 12.74
C ASN A 207 -5.62 15.08 12.43
N LEU A 208 -5.73 15.48 11.17
CA LEU A 208 -6.74 16.46 10.72
C LEU A 208 -8.09 15.83 10.37
N GLN A 209 -8.24 14.51 10.53
CA GLN A 209 -9.47 13.76 10.23
C GLN A 209 -9.99 13.94 8.78
N VAL A 210 -9.09 14.25 7.84
CA VAL A 210 -9.42 14.33 6.41
C VAL A 210 -9.40 12.95 5.74
N SER A 211 -8.78 11.96 6.40
CA SER A 211 -8.83 10.54 6.02
C SER A 211 -10.07 9.87 6.61
N ALA A 212 -11.24 10.13 6.03
CA ALA A 212 -12.50 9.52 6.48
C ALA A 212 -13.36 9.09 5.28
N SER A 213 -12.92 8.05 4.56
CA SER A 213 -13.62 7.54 3.37
C SER A 213 -15.10 7.25 3.61
N GLN A 214 -15.44 6.70 4.77
CA GLN A 214 -16.83 6.42 5.18
C GLN A 214 -17.68 7.67 5.45
N LYS A 215 -17.05 8.85 5.52
CA LYS A 215 -17.72 10.16 5.67
C LYS A 215 -17.49 11.07 4.45
N GLY A 216 -17.10 10.51 3.31
CA GLY A 216 -16.84 11.27 2.08
C GLY A 216 -15.45 11.90 1.97
N GLY A 217 -14.52 11.58 2.88
CA GLY A 217 -13.11 11.99 2.80
C GLY A 217 -12.27 11.10 1.87
N LEU A 218 -11.01 11.47 1.65
CA LEU A 218 -10.08 10.66 0.87
C LEU A 218 -9.63 9.42 1.66
N ASN A 219 -9.44 8.29 0.99
CA ASN A 219 -8.88 7.10 1.64
C ASN A 219 -7.34 7.17 1.72
N SER A 220 -6.73 6.30 2.52
CA SER A 220 -5.27 6.26 2.69
C SER A 220 -4.52 6.07 1.37
N PHE A 221 -5.05 5.26 0.45
CA PHE A 221 -4.47 5.01 -0.86
C PHE A 221 -4.48 6.27 -1.75
N SER A 222 -5.51 7.12 -1.65
CA SER A 222 -5.56 8.41 -2.34
C SER A 222 -4.38 9.31 -1.95
N PHE A 223 -4.06 9.41 -0.66
CA PHE A 223 -2.90 10.19 -0.19
C PHE A 223 -1.57 9.61 -0.70
N VAL A 224 -1.44 8.28 -0.76
CA VAL A 224 -0.27 7.60 -1.34
C VAL A 224 -0.10 7.98 -2.81
N MET A 225 -1.18 7.90 -3.60
CA MET A 225 -1.14 8.25 -5.02
C MET A 225 -0.86 9.73 -5.26
N MET A 226 -1.41 10.63 -4.43
CA MET A 226 -1.11 12.05 -4.49
C MET A 226 0.37 12.34 -4.21
N ALA A 227 0.96 11.67 -3.22
CA ALA A 227 2.39 11.83 -2.90
C ALA A 227 3.28 11.29 -4.03
N ILE A 228 2.95 10.13 -4.61
CA ILE A 228 3.65 9.59 -5.78
C ILE A 228 3.55 10.55 -6.96
N HIS A 229 2.36 11.07 -7.25
CA HIS A 229 2.16 12.04 -8.32
C HIS A 229 2.97 13.33 -8.09
N PHE A 230 2.99 13.85 -6.87
CA PHE A 230 3.82 15.00 -6.51
C PHE A 230 5.30 14.73 -6.83
N LEU A 231 5.82 13.57 -6.43
CA LEU A 231 7.21 13.18 -6.65
C LEU A 231 7.55 12.85 -8.12
N GLN A 232 6.55 12.50 -8.92
CA GLN A 232 6.70 12.27 -10.36
C GLN A 232 6.67 13.57 -11.15
N SER A 233 5.68 14.42 -10.88
CA SER A 233 5.21 15.43 -11.84
C SER A 233 5.32 16.87 -11.34
N VAL A 234 5.40 17.07 -10.02
CA VAL A 234 5.39 18.42 -9.42
C VAL A 234 6.78 18.80 -8.95
N CYS A 235 7.49 17.91 -8.25
CA CYS A 235 8.79 18.22 -7.68
C CYS A 235 9.88 18.38 -8.75
N PHE A 236 10.83 19.27 -8.45
CA PHE A 236 11.98 19.50 -9.30
C PHE A 236 13.29 19.49 -8.48
N PRO A 237 14.29 18.66 -8.84
CA PRO A 237 14.25 17.62 -9.88
C PRO A 237 13.22 16.53 -9.57
N MET A 238 12.63 15.94 -10.62
CA MET A 238 11.68 14.84 -10.49
C MET A 238 12.35 13.66 -9.78
N ILE A 239 11.68 13.09 -8.79
CA ILE A 239 12.23 12.05 -7.92
C ILE A 239 11.81 10.67 -8.41
N LEU A 240 10.56 10.52 -8.83
CA LEU A 240 10.02 9.24 -9.29
C LEU A 240 9.82 9.22 -10.82
N PRO A 241 10.10 8.10 -11.48
CA PRO A 241 9.64 7.87 -12.85
C PRO A 241 8.18 7.39 -12.87
N ASN A 242 7.59 7.15 -14.05
CA ASN A 242 6.31 6.45 -14.19
C ASN A 242 6.54 4.97 -14.54
N PHE A 243 6.62 4.11 -13.52
CA PHE A 243 6.86 2.67 -13.72
C PHE A 243 5.79 1.97 -14.55
N TRP A 244 4.54 2.41 -14.45
CA TRP A 244 3.45 1.85 -15.24
C TRP A 244 3.70 2.02 -16.74
N LYS A 245 4.09 3.22 -17.17
CA LYS A 245 4.40 3.49 -18.59
C LYS A 245 5.74 2.91 -19.04
N MET A 246 6.73 2.84 -18.15
CA MET A 246 8.05 2.32 -18.49
C MET A 246 8.08 0.80 -18.63
N PHE A 247 7.24 0.10 -17.87
CA PHE A 247 7.23 -1.36 -17.78
C PHE A 247 5.82 -1.93 -18.01
N PRO A 248 5.20 -1.67 -19.18
CA PRO A 248 3.81 -2.06 -19.44
C PRO A 248 3.61 -3.57 -19.35
N HIS A 249 4.60 -4.40 -19.70
CA HIS A 249 4.51 -5.86 -19.56
C HIS A 249 4.58 -6.36 -18.11
N THR A 250 5.18 -5.59 -17.21
CA THR A 250 5.26 -5.92 -15.78
C THR A 250 3.98 -5.54 -15.06
N PHE A 251 3.34 -4.45 -15.49
CA PHE A 251 2.11 -3.93 -14.90
C PHE A 251 0.90 -4.06 -15.82
N ASP A 252 0.86 -5.11 -16.66
CA ASP A 252 -0.27 -5.35 -17.58
C ASP A 252 -1.49 -5.88 -16.81
N ASP A 253 -2.60 -5.15 -16.89
CA ASP A 253 -3.88 -5.55 -16.31
C ASP A 253 -4.41 -6.88 -16.88
N ASN A 254 -4.01 -7.23 -18.11
CA ASN A 254 -4.42 -8.46 -18.79
C ASN A 254 -3.52 -9.66 -18.49
N ALA A 255 -2.47 -9.49 -17.68
CA ALA A 255 -1.64 -10.62 -17.29
C ALA A 255 -2.50 -11.68 -16.58
N PRO A 256 -2.41 -12.97 -16.99
CA PRO A 256 -3.25 -14.03 -16.43
C PRO A 256 -3.07 -14.10 -14.92
N VAL A 257 -4.14 -14.43 -14.18
CA VAL A 257 -4.13 -14.50 -12.70
C VAL A 257 -3.02 -15.42 -12.18
N ASN A 258 -2.58 -16.40 -12.98
CA ASN A 258 -1.43 -17.26 -12.68
C ASN A 258 -0.08 -16.50 -12.61
N LEU A 259 0.11 -15.43 -13.38
CA LEU A 259 1.27 -14.53 -13.25
C LEU A 259 1.21 -13.69 -11.97
N ARG A 260 -0.01 -13.29 -11.54
CA ARG A 260 -0.24 -12.62 -10.25
C ARG A 260 0.08 -13.55 -9.07
N ARG A 261 -0.13 -14.86 -9.25
CA ARG A 261 0.27 -15.92 -8.33
C ARG A 261 1.79 -15.98 -8.13
N ASP A 262 2.57 -15.93 -9.22
CA ASP A 262 4.04 -15.90 -9.17
C ASP A 262 4.59 -14.59 -8.59
N LEU A 263 3.94 -13.45 -8.87
CA LEU A 263 4.31 -12.16 -8.28
C LEU A 263 4.13 -12.15 -6.75
N SER A 264 3.13 -12.87 -6.23
CA SER A 264 2.95 -13.05 -4.78
C SER A 264 4.00 -13.96 -4.12
N HIS A 265 4.61 -14.88 -4.87
CA HIS A 265 5.69 -15.76 -4.39
C HIS A 265 7.08 -15.14 -4.58
N ALA A 266 7.23 -14.23 -5.55
CA ALA A 266 8.44 -13.44 -5.71
C ALA A 266 8.69 -12.54 -4.48
N TYR A 267 7.63 -12.13 -3.77
CA TYR A 267 7.74 -11.38 -2.52
C TYR A 267 8.39 -12.14 -1.38
N ASP A 268 7.98 -13.39 -1.14
CA ASP A 268 8.54 -14.23 -0.08
C ASP A 268 10.03 -14.56 -0.33
N LYS A 269 10.50 -14.43 -1.58
CA LYS A 269 11.89 -14.70 -1.98
C LYS A 269 12.76 -13.44 -2.15
N HIS A 270 12.18 -12.26 -2.42
CA HIS A 270 12.98 -11.06 -2.73
C HIS A 270 13.59 -10.34 -1.53
N ASP A 271 13.21 -10.69 -0.29
CA ASP A 271 13.97 -10.24 0.89
C ASP A 271 15.37 -10.91 0.96
N ALA A 272 15.65 -11.94 0.16
CA ALA A 272 16.97 -12.59 0.10
C ALA A 272 17.91 -12.04 -1.00
N GLU A 273 17.39 -11.38 -2.05
CA GLU A 273 18.22 -10.95 -3.18
C GLU A 273 17.89 -9.53 -3.65
N ARG A 274 18.73 -8.58 -3.21
CA ARG A 274 18.82 -7.23 -3.79
C ARG A 274 19.04 -7.35 -5.31
N PRO A 275 18.23 -6.70 -6.17
CA PRO A 275 18.49 -6.70 -7.61
C PRO A 275 19.85 -6.05 -7.91
N LYS A 276 20.77 -6.83 -8.48
CA LYS A 276 22.13 -6.39 -8.90
C LYS A 276 22.13 -5.50 -10.15
N HIS A 277 20.97 -5.10 -10.67
CA HIS A 277 20.89 -4.21 -11.82
C HIS A 277 20.54 -2.79 -11.43
N ARG A 278 21.51 -2.09 -10.83
CA ARG A 278 21.64 -0.64 -10.99
C ARG A 278 21.96 -0.35 -12.46
N ARG A 279 20.94 -0.25 -13.31
CA ARG A 279 21.02 0.77 -14.37
C ARG A 279 20.87 2.09 -13.64
N THR A 280 22.00 2.76 -13.45
CA THR A 280 22.13 4.06 -12.81
C THR A 280 21.15 5.03 -13.46
N VAL A 281 20.03 5.30 -12.78
CA VAL A 281 19.35 6.58 -12.95
C VAL A 281 20.40 7.62 -12.50
N PRO A 282 20.78 8.58 -13.37
CA PRO A 282 21.76 9.58 -13.00
C PRO A 282 21.32 10.25 -11.70
N ARG A 283 22.18 10.24 -10.68
CA ARG A 283 21.97 11.05 -9.48
C ARG A 283 21.94 12.49 -9.95
N LEU A 284 20.75 13.09 -9.96
CA LEU A 284 20.57 14.53 -10.10
C LEU A 284 21.00 15.14 -8.75
N HIS A 285 22.29 15.43 -8.63
CA HIS A 285 22.82 16.40 -7.67
C HIS A 285 22.59 17.81 -8.21
#